data_AF-A0A2A2JZM0-F1
#
_entry.id   AF-A0A2A2JZM0-F1
#
_cell.length_a   1.000
_cell.length_b   1.000
_cell.length_c   1.000
_cell.angle_alpha   90.00
_cell.angle_beta   90.00
_cell.angle_gamma   90.00
#
_symmetry.space_group_name_H-M   'P 1'
#
loop_
_entity.id
_entity.type
_entity.pdbx_description
1 polymer ?
#
loop_
_entity_poly.entity_id
_entity_poly.type
_entity_poly.pdbx_seq_one_letter_code
_entity_poly.pdbx_strand_id
1 'polypeptide(L)' 'MIIQVKRLRDGSRRVTNVTEVIGMEGPVIVTQELFKFEYLDESADGKIIGEYRSMGLRPYTLDKAKQFGFDQAFLEACL' A
#
# COMPACT_ATOMS: atom_id res chain seq x y z
N MET A 1 -0.13 -0.12 10.91
CA MET A 1 0.20 0.00 9.47
C MET A 1 1.61 -0.53 9.29
N ILE A 2 1.83 -1.33 8.25
CA ILE A 2 3.12 -1.86 7.83
C ILE A 2 3.37 -1.30 6.43
N ILE A 3 4.48 -0.57 6.26
CA ILE A 3 4.89 0.00 4.98
C ILE A 3 6.14 -0.74 4.55
N GLN A 4 6.04 -1.55 3.49
CA GLN A 4 7.20 -2.23 2.93
C GLN A 4 7.88 -1.35 1.90
N VAL A 5 9.18 -1.13 2.09
CA VAL A 5 10.01 -0.35 1.16
C VAL A 5 11.11 -1.25 0.63
N LYS A 6 11.33 -1.24 -0.68
CA LYS A 6 12.43 -1.95 -1.34
C LYS A 6 13.29 -0.99 -2.13
N ARG A 7 14.59 -1.28 -2.19
CA ARG A 7 15.47 -0.70 -3.22
C ARG A 7 15.35 -1.57 -4.47
N LEU A 8 14.92 -0.97 -5.56
CA LEU A 8 14.75 -1.64 -6.84
C LEU A 8 16.07 -1.64 -7.62
N ARG A 9 16.12 -2.42 -8.71
CA ARG A 9 17.35 -2.59 -9.53
C ARG A 9 17.80 -1.32 -10.25
N ASP A 10 16.88 -0.40 -10.51
CA ASP A 10 17.18 0.93 -11.05
C ASP A 10 17.77 1.88 -9.98
N GLY A 11 17.98 1.37 -8.76
CA GLY A 11 18.53 2.11 -7.62
C GLY A 11 17.50 2.90 -6.84
N SER A 12 16.26 3.05 -7.34
CA SER A 12 15.19 3.77 -6.65
C SER A 12 14.72 3.06 -5.39
N ARG A 13 14.21 3.82 -4.41
CA ARG A 13 13.50 3.26 -3.25
C ARG A 13 12.02 3.47 -3.45
N ARG A 14 11.24 2.41 -3.32
CA ARG A 14 9.79 2.45 -3.55
C ARG A 14 9.05 1.71 -2.46
N VAL A 15 7.93 2.27 -2.03
CA VAL A 15 6.94 1.52 -1.24
C VAL A 15 6.39 0.43 -2.16
N THR A 16 6.49 -0.84 -1.77
CA THR A 16 5.99 -1.96 -2.57
C THR A 16 4.66 -2.47 -2.09
N ASN A 17 4.41 -2.40 -0.78
CA ASN A 17 3.19 -2.89 -0.16
C ASN A 17 2.79 -1.97 0.99
N VAL A 18 1.51 -1.64 1.05
CA VAL A 18 0.88 -0.96 2.20
C VAL A 18 -0.10 -1.96 2.80
N THR A 19 0.19 -2.40 4.02
CA THR A 19 -0.59 -3.43 4.71
C THR A 19 -1.06 -2.87 6.05
N GLU A 20 -2.30 -3.15 6.44
CA GLU A 20 -2.79 -2.88 7.77
C GLU A 20 -2.90 -4.16 8.60
N VAL A 21 -2.65 -4.01 9.89
CA VAL A 21 -2.92 -5.06 10.88
C VAL A 21 -4.35 -4.82 11.32
N ILE A 22 -5.23 -5.80 11.08
CA ILE A 22 -6.67 -5.67 11.35
C ILE A 22 -7.08 -6.34 12.67
N GLY A 23 -6.21 -7.18 13.24
CA GLY A 23 -6.46 -7.81 14.53
C GLY A 23 -5.56 -9.00 14.80
N MET A 24 -6.03 -9.86 15.70
CA MET A 24 -5.37 -11.11 16.07
C MET A 24 -6.40 -12.25 16.10
N GLU A 25 -5.98 -13.42 15.66
CA GLU A 25 -6.68 -14.68 15.86
C GLU A 25 -5.82 -15.57 16.76
N GLY A 26 -6.13 -15.58 18.06
CA GLY A 26 -5.26 -16.19 19.07
C GLY A 26 -3.86 -15.52 19.04
N PRO A 27 -2.76 -16.28 18.84
CA PRO A 27 -1.41 -15.72 18.74
C PRO A 27 -1.05 -15.20 17.33
N VAL A 28 -1.93 -15.35 16.34
CA VAL A 28 -1.64 -15.01 14.93
C VAL A 28 -2.09 -13.60 14.62
N ILE A 29 -1.20 -12.78 14.04
CA ILE A 29 -1.55 -11.44 13.56
C ILE A 29 -2.28 -11.56 12.23
N VAL A 30 -3.47 -10.94 12.13
CA VAL A 30 -4.24 -10.88 10.89
C VAL A 30 -3.96 -9.56 10.20
N THR A 31 -3.70 -9.63 8.90
CA THR A 31 -3.33 -8.46 8.09
C THR A 31 -4.14 -8.40 6.81
N GLN A 32 -4.26 -7.19 6.27
CA GLN A 32 -4.92 -6.90 5.00
C GLN A 32 -4.02 -5.98 4.18
N GLU A 33 -3.74 -6.36 2.94
CA GLU A 33 -3.04 -5.49 1.99
C GLU A 33 -4.02 -4.49 1.38
N LEU A 34 -3.64 -3.21 1.38
CA LEU A 34 -4.43 -2.12 0.81
C LEU A 34 -3.90 -1.71 -0.56
N PHE A 35 -2.58 -1.65 -0.70
CA PHE A 35 -1.92 -1.26 -1.94
C PHE A 35 -0.71 -2.11 -2.24
N LYS A 36 -0.51 -2.39 -3.53
CA LYS A 36 0.67 -3.05 -4.07
C LYS A 36 1.23 -2.26 -5.24
N PHE A 37 2.55 -2.10 -5.26
CA PHE A 37 3.22 -1.58 -6.43
C PHE A 37 3.38 -2.68 -7.48
N GLU A 38 2.87 -2.44 -8.69
CA GLU A 38 3.02 -3.30 -9.85
C GLU A 38 4.04 -2.71 -10.82
N TYR A 39 5.05 -3.51 -11.16
CA TYR A 39 5.94 -3.22 -12.26
C TYR A 39 5.15 -3.33 -13.56
N LEU A 40 5.22 -2.30 -14.40
CA LEU A 40 4.60 -2.29 -15.71
C LEU A 40 5.64 -2.40 -16.81
N ASP A 41 6.71 -1.59 -16.72
CA ASP A 41 7.72 -1.50 -17.76
C ASP A 41 9.04 -0.88 -17.24
N GLU A 42 10.02 -0.79 -18.13
CA GLU A 42 11.28 -0.09 -17.92
C GLU A 42 11.55 0.87 -19.07
N SER A 43 11.94 2.10 -18.74
CA SER A 43 12.34 3.08 -19.77
C SER A 43 13.70 2.71 -20.39
N ALA A 44 14.03 3.34 -21.52
CA ALA A 44 15.30 3.08 -22.23
C ALA A 44 16.58 3.33 -21.39
N ASP A 45 16.51 4.20 -20.39
CA ASP A 45 17.57 4.51 -19.42
C ASP A 45 17.56 3.59 -18.18
N GLY A 46 16.69 2.58 -18.15
CA GLY A 46 16.66 1.55 -17.12
C GLY A 46 15.81 1.86 -15.89
N LYS A 47 14.96 2.89 -15.96
CA LYS A 47 14.10 3.30 -14.83
C LYS A 47 12.82 2.48 -14.78
N ILE A 48 12.45 2.04 -13.59
CA ILE A 48 11.26 1.23 -13.39
C ILE A 48 9.99 2.08 -13.43
N ILE A 49 9.14 1.76 -14.40
CA ILE A 49 7.80 2.29 -14.56
C ILE A 49 6.82 1.30 -13.92
N GLY A 50 5.92 1.84 -13.11
CA GLY A 50 4.85 1.06 -12.55
C GLY A 50 3.88 1.92 -11.78
N GLU A 51 2.86 1.27 -11.23
CA GLU A 51 1.74 1.94 -10.59
C GLU A 51 1.36 1.25 -9.27
N TYR A 52 0.58 1.96 -8.45
CA TYR A 52 -0.02 1.39 -7.26
C TYR A 52 -1.39 0.84 -7.62
N ARG A 53 -1.60 -0.45 -7.39
CA ARG A 53 -2.92 -1.07 -7.41
C ARG A 53 -3.51 -1.07 -6.01
N SER A 54 -4.75 -0.64 -5.92
CA SER A 54 -5.59 -0.91 -4.76
C SER A 54 -6.02 -2.38 -4.75
N MET A 55 -6.18 -2.94 -3.56
CA MET A 55 -6.78 -4.26 -3.38
C MET A 55 -8.31 -4.22 -3.33
N GLY A 56 -8.93 -3.04 -3.44
CA GLY A 56 -10.40 -2.88 -3.48
C GLY A 56 -11.07 -3.16 -2.14
N LEU A 57 -10.37 -2.89 -1.03
CA LEU A 57 -10.83 -3.22 0.31
C LEU A 57 -11.03 -1.96 1.13
N ARG A 58 -12.14 -1.88 1.86
CA ARG A 58 -12.36 -0.81 2.83
C ARG A 58 -11.31 -0.91 3.95
N PRO A 59 -10.54 0.16 4.22
CA PRO A 59 -9.52 0.11 5.25
C PRO A 59 -10.13 0.17 6.67
N TYR A 60 -9.63 -0.67 7.57
CA TYR A 60 -9.97 -0.63 9.01
C TYR A 60 -9.39 0.61 9.69
N THR A 61 -8.32 1.16 9.14
CA THR A 61 -7.69 2.39 9.60
C THR A 61 -8.40 3.69 9.17
N LEU A 62 -9.58 3.60 8.55
CA LEU A 62 -10.35 4.76 8.07
C LEU A 62 -10.71 5.76 9.18
N ASP A 63 -11.10 5.29 10.36
CA ASP A 63 -11.43 6.17 11.49
C ASP A 63 -10.21 6.98 11.96
N LYS A 64 -9.01 6.42 11.82
CA LYS A 64 -7.77 7.17 12.10
C LYS A 64 -7.54 8.21 11.01
N ALA A 65 -7.73 7.88 9.74
CA ALA A 65 -7.62 8.84 8.64
C ALA A 65 -8.60 10.02 8.80
N LYS A 66 -9.81 9.74 9.29
CA LYS A 66 -10.83 10.76 9.59
C LYS A 66 -10.35 11.80 10.60
N GLN A 67 -9.58 11.40 11.62
CA GLN A 67 -9.03 12.33 12.63
C GLN A 67 -8.07 13.36 12.01
N PHE A 68 -7.55 13.08 10.81
CA PHE A 68 -6.69 13.98 10.04
C PHE A 68 -7.43 14.61 8.84
N GLY A 69 -8.73 14.37 8.67
CA GLY A 69 -9.53 14.88 7.55
C GLY A 69 -9.29 14.18 6.21
N PHE A 70 -8.78 12.95 6.22
CA PHE A 70 -8.42 12.19 5.01
C PHE A 70 -9.32 10.96 4.77
N ASP A 71 -10.42 10.79 5.48
CA ASP A 71 -11.30 9.63 5.34
C ASP A 71 -11.83 9.46 3.92
N GLN A 72 -12.37 10.52 3.32
CA GLN A 72 -12.93 10.42 1.96
C GLN A 72 -11.86 10.06 0.92
N ALA A 73 -10.76 10.81 0.87
CA ALA A 73 -9.68 10.58 -0.09
C ALA A 73 -9.00 9.22 0.10
N PHE A 74 -8.85 8.76 1.35
CA PHE A 74 -8.27 7.45 1.64
C PHE A 74 -9.21 6.32 1.23
N LEU A 75 -10.51 6.45 1.50
CA LEU A 75 -11.51 5.48 1.06
C LEU A 75 -11.56 5.38 -0.47
N GLU A 76 -11.57 6.51 -1.17
CA GLU A 76 -11.56 6.56 -2.64
C GLU A 76 -10.30 5.93 -3.23
N ALA A 77 -9.13 6.15 -2.63
CA ALA A 77 -7.91 5.50 -3.10
C ALA A 77 -7.95 3.97 -2.92
N CYS A 78 -8.65 3.48 -1.88
CA CYS A 78 -8.75 2.05 -1.57
C CYS A 78 -9.83 1.29 -2.37
N LEU A 79 -10.72 1.96 -3.09
CA LEU A 79 -11.83 1.33 -3.83
C LEU A 79 -11.66 1.48 -5.35
#